data_AF-A0A661JGV9-F1
#
_entry.id   AF-A0A661JGV9-F1
#
_cell.length_a   1.000
_cell.length_b   1.000
_cell.length_c   1.000
_cell.angle_alpha   90.00
_cell.angle_beta   90.00
_cell.angle_gamma   90.00
#
_symmetry.space_group_name_H-M   'P 1'
#
loop_
_entity.id
_entity.type
_entity.pdbx_description
1 polymer ?
#
loop_
_entity_poly.entity_id
_entity_poly.type
_entity_poly.pdbx_seq_one_letter_code
_entity_poly.pdbx_strand_id
1 'polypeptide(L)'
;MLKGGDRAGDRLRRHGSALHDPRSPEGEEGIELLKAALLGLVQGITEFLPVSSSGHLVIAQELLNWRGPHLEFDVAVHGGTLLAVVLVFWRQIEEVLRSPLGRKGRLILWGTLPTGLLGLLI
;
A
#
# COMPACT_ATOMS: atom_id res chain seq x y z
N MET A 1 19.60 -4.03 62.43
CA MET A 1 18.67 -4.65 61.46
C MET A 1 19.29 -4.53 60.06
N LEU A 2 20.03 -5.55 59.61
CA LEU A 2 20.77 -5.54 58.34
C LEU A 2 19.89 -6.10 57.22
N LYS A 3 19.60 -5.31 56.18
CA LYS A 3 18.98 -5.81 54.93
C LYS A 3 19.97 -5.64 53.79
N GLY A 4 21.02 -6.46 53.81
CA GLY A 4 21.96 -6.64 52.70
C GLY A 4 21.39 -7.64 51.70
N GLY A 5 20.43 -7.19 50.89
CA GLY A 5 19.85 -7.97 49.79
C GLY A 5 20.66 -7.80 48.51
N ASP A 6 21.49 -8.80 48.23
CA ASP A 6 21.83 -9.33 46.91
C ASP A 6 22.13 -8.35 45.75
N ARG A 7 23.33 -7.76 45.77
CA ARG A 7 23.91 -7.02 44.62
C ARG A 7 24.63 -7.94 43.62
N ALA A 8 24.57 -9.26 43.81
CA ALA A 8 25.24 -10.24 42.94
C ALA A 8 24.29 -10.71 41.83
N GLY A 9 23.03 -10.98 42.17
CA GLY A 9 22.00 -11.32 41.17
C GLY A 9 21.77 -10.22 40.13
N ASP A 10 21.87 -8.95 40.54
CA ASP A 10 21.60 -7.81 39.68
C ASP A 10 22.71 -7.50 38.66
N ARG A 11 23.92 -8.06 38.87
CA ARG A 11 25.05 -7.94 37.93
C ARG A 11 25.03 -9.01 36.85
N LEU A 12 24.53 -10.20 37.15
CA LEU A 12 24.43 -11.30 36.18
C LEU A 12 23.29 -11.09 35.17
N ARG A 13 22.25 -10.33 35.55
CA ARG A 13 21.13 -9.99 34.63
C ARG A 13 21.47 -8.89 33.62
N ARG A 14 22.54 -8.12 33.83
CA ARG A 14 22.99 -7.07 32.89
C ARG A 14 23.88 -7.56 31.76
N HIS A 15 24.40 -8.80 31.85
CA HIS A 15 25.26 -9.37 30.82
C HIS A 15 24.52 -10.29 29.82
N GLY A 16 23.24 -10.59 30.04
CA GLY A 16 22.44 -11.44 29.15
C GLY A 16 21.50 -10.70 28.18
N SER A 17 21.40 -9.37 28.26
CA SER A 17 20.42 -8.58 27.49
C SER A 17 21.03 -7.80 26.29
N ALA A 18 22.30 -8.06 25.96
CA ALA A 18 22.98 -7.48 24.80
C ALA A 18 23.13 -8.49 23.65
N LEU A 19 22.07 -9.27 23.37
CA LEU A 19 21.90 -9.87 22.05
C LEU A 19 21.49 -8.74 21.09
N HIS A 20 22.48 -7.96 20.70
CA HIS A 20 22.43 -7.01 19.60
C HIS A 20 22.29 -7.84 18.31
N ASP A 21 21.08 -7.92 17.77
CA ASP A 21 20.78 -8.53 16.48
C ASP A 21 21.45 -7.69 15.37
N PRO A 22 22.40 -8.25 14.58
CA PRO A 22 23.22 -7.52 13.64
C PRO A 22 22.56 -7.45 12.25
N ARG A 23 21.28 -7.08 12.15
CA ARG A 23 20.77 -6.61 10.86
C ARG A 23 21.23 -5.18 10.69
N SER A 24 22.16 -4.95 9.78
CA SER A 24 22.50 -3.61 9.34
C SER A 24 21.21 -2.92 8.86
N PRO A 25 20.99 -1.63 9.19
CA PRO A 25 19.79 -0.90 8.76
C PRO A 25 19.58 -0.94 7.23
N GLU A 26 20.67 -1.07 6.47
CA GLU A 26 20.65 -1.25 5.00
C GLU A 26 19.96 -2.55 4.55
N GLY A 27 20.13 -3.64 5.32
CA GLY A 27 19.52 -4.94 5.00
C GLY A 27 18.02 -4.97 5.27
N GLU A 28 17.56 -4.25 6.29
CA GLU A 28 16.12 -4.12 6.57
C GLU A 28 15.43 -3.23 5.54
N GLU A 29 16.07 -2.13 5.14
CA GLU A 29 15.55 -1.21 4.12
C GLU A 29 15.36 -1.92 2.76
N GLY A 30 16.34 -2.71 2.32
CA GLY A 30 16.25 -3.47 1.07
C GLY A 30 15.11 -4.48 1.05
N ILE A 31 14.82 -5.13 2.18
CA ILE A 31 13.70 -6.07 2.30
C ILE A 31 12.36 -5.35 2.24
N GLU A 32 12.23 -4.19 2.88
CA GLU A 32 11.00 -3.40 2.81
C GLU A 32 10.74 -2.84 1.41
N LEU A 33 11.78 -2.45 0.67
CA LEU A 33 11.66 -2.06 -0.74
C LEU A 33 11.21 -3.22 -1.63
N LEU A 34 11.74 -4.43 -1.41
CA LEU A 34 11.29 -5.62 -2.14
C LEU A 34 9.81 -5.92 -1.85
N LYS A 35 9.38 -5.85 -0.59
CA LYS A 35 7.96 -6.02 -0.22
C LYS A 35 7.10 -4.98 -0.91
N ALA A 36 7.49 -3.70 -0.90
CA ALA A 36 6.78 -2.64 -1.59
C ALA A 36 6.65 -2.90 -3.10
N ALA A 37 7.72 -3.38 -3.76
CA ALA A 37 7.69 -3.75 -5.17
C ALA A 37 6.73 -4.94 -5.45
N LEU A 38 6.74 -5.96 -4.59
CA LEU A 38 5.83 -7.11 -4.70
C LEU A 38 4.37 -6.69 -4.49
N LEU A 39 4.10 -5.85 -3.49
CA LEU A 39 2.76 -5.31 -3.25
C LEU A 39 2.27 -4.44 -4.42
N GLY A 40 3.15 -3.60 -4.98
CA GLY A 40 2.85 -2.84 -6.19
C GLY A 40 2.54 -3.74 -7.39
N LEU A 41 3.23 -4.87 -7.54
CA LEU A 41 2.93 -5.87 -8.57
C LEU A 41 1.57 -6.52 -8.34
N VAL A 42 1.24 -6.90 -7.10
CA VAL A 42 -0.08 -7.44 -6.74
C VAL A 42 -1.17 -6.44 -7.12
N GLN A 43 -1.04 -5.17 -6.72
CA GLN A 43 -1.98 -4.13 -7.10
C GLN A 43 -2.08 -3.98 -8.63
N GLY A 44 -0.94 -3.89 -9.31
CA GLY A 44 -0.89 -3.71 -10.77
C GLY A 44 -1.56 -4.84 -11.54
N ILE A 45 -1.46 -6.08 -11.08
CA ILE A 45 -2.13 -7.23 -11.71
C ILE A 45 -3.61 -7.26 -11.37
N THR A 46 -3.94 -7.09 -10.09
CA THR A 46 -5.30 -7.29 -9.57
C THR A 46 -6.25 -6.13 -9.89
N GLU A 47 -5.75 -4.91 -10.10
CA GLU A 47 -6.58 -3.74 -10.43
C GLU A 47 -7.31 -3.90 -11.77
N PHE A 48 -6.71 -4.60 -12.73
CA PHE A 48 -7.31 -4.82 -14.05
C PHE A 48 -8.14 -6.10 -14.13
N LEU A 49 -8.23 -6.84 -13.03
CA LEU A 49 -8.97 -8.09 -12.91
C LEU A 49 -10.19 -7.88 -12.00
N PRO A 50 -11.36 -8.47 -12.29
CA PRO A 50 -12.55 -8.35 -11.45
C PRO A 50 -12.46 -9.24 -10.20
N VAL A 51 -11.43 -9.04 -9.37
CA VAL A 51 -11.09 -9.90 -8.22
C VAL A 51 -10.93 -9.14 -6.90
N SER A 52 -11.25 -7.84 -6.86
CA SER A 52 -11.03 -6.94 -5.71
C SER A 52 -9.55 -6.74 -5.38
N SER A 53 -8.94 -5.70 -5.95
CA SER A 53 -7.52 -5.36 -5.76
C SER A 53 -7.21 -4.99 -4.30
N SER A 54 -8.04 -4.17 -3.66
CA SER A 54 -7.86 -3.76 -2.26
C SER A 54 -7.84 -4.94 -1.29
N GLY A 55 -8.70 -5.95 -1.49
CA GLY A 55 -8.70 -7.15 -0.66
C GLY A 55 -7.41 -7.96 -0.81
N HIS A 56 -6.93 -8.14 -2.04
CA HIS A 56 -5.68 -8.85 -2.30
C HIS A 56 -4.46 -8.10 -1.75
N LEU A 57 -4.47 -6.77 -1.84
CA LEU A 57 -3.39 -5.94 -1.33
C LEU A 57 -3.26 -6.07 0.18
N VAL A 58 -4.38 -5.93 0.93
CA VAL A 58 -4.38 -6.10 2.40
C VAL A 58 -3.92 -7.49 2.81
N ILE A 59 -4.41 -8.55 2.15
CA ILE A 59 -3.96 -9.92 2.43
C ILE A 59 -2.46 -10.07 2.17
N ALA A 60 -1.94 -9.52 1.07
CA ALA A 60 -0.52 -9.59 0.74
C ALA A 60 0.35 -8.82 1.75
N GLN A 61 -0.11 -7.66 2.25
CA GLN A 61 0.58 -6.88 3.28
C GLN A 61 0.76 -7.69 4.57
N GLU A 62 -0.31 -8.36 5.01
CA GLU A 62 -0.30 -9.24 6.18
C GLU A 62 0.62 -10.47 5.96
N LEU A 63 0.51 -11.12 4.81
CA LEU A 63 1.35 -12.29 4.47
C LEU A 63 2.85 -11.95 4.43
N LEU A 64 3.20 -10.76 3.93
CA LEU A 64 4.57 -10.28 3.85
C LEU A 64 5.08 -9.66 5.16
N ASN A 65 4.24 -9.59 6.20
CA ASN A 65 4.53 -8.86 7.45
C ASN A 65 5.09 -7.46 7.14
N TRP A 66 4.42 -6.75 6.24
CA TRP A 66 4.85 -5.43 5.81
C TRP A 66 4.47 -4.40 6.88
N ARG A 67 5.45 -3.59 7.31
CA ARG A 67 5.26 -2.61 8.40
C ARG A 67 5.20 -1.17 7.89
N GLY A 68 5.07 -0.99 6.59
CA GLY A 68 4.98 0.31 5.96
C GLY A 68 3.62 1.02 6.18
N PRO A 69 3.51 2.25 5.67
CA PRO A 69 2.29 3.05 5.75
C PRO A 69 1.20 2.45 4.85
N HIS A 70 0.16 1.86 5.44
CA HIS A 70 -0.82 1.09 4.68
C HIS A 70 -1.66 1.99 3.76
N LEU A 71 -2.33 3.00 4.33
CA LEU A 71 -3.26 3.85 3.57
C LEU A 71 -2.54 4.66 2.48
N GLU A 72 -1.41 5.29 2.82
CA GLU A 72 -0.67 6.12 1.90
C GLU A 72 -0.12 5.31 0.72
N PHE A 73 0.34 4.09 1.00
CA PHE A 73 0.82 3.20 -0.03
C PHE A 73 -0.31 2.67 -0.90
N ASP A 74 -1.42 2.23 -0.33
CA ASP A 74 -2.61 1.78 -1.07
C ASP A 74 -3.07 2.85 -2.06
N VAL A 75 -3.15 4.10 -1.60
CA VAL A 75 -3.48 5.26 -2.45
C VAL A 75 -2.40 5.49 -3.51
N ALA A 76 -1.12 5.37 -3.17
CA ALA A 76 -0.01 5.56 -4.11
C ALA A 76 0.00 4.49 -5.21
N VAL A 77 -0.16 3.21 -4.88
CA VAL A 77 -0.17 2.13 -5.88
C VAL A 77 -1.42 2.16 -6.73
N HIS A 78 -2.57 2.54 -6.17
CA HIS A 78 -3.80 2.79 -6.95
C HIS A 78 -3.66 4.03 -7.87
N GLY A 79 -2.95 5.07 -7.42
CA GLY A 79 -2.54 6.18 -8.27
C GLY A 79 -1.63 5.74 -9.42
N GLY A 80 -0.72 4.80 -9.17
CA GLY A 80 0.14 4.18 -10.18
C GLY A 80 -0.65 3.44 -11.26
N THR A 81 -1.66 2.65 -10.89
CA THR A 81 -2.53 1.96 -11.85
C THR A 81 -3.42 2.94 -12.62
N LEU A 82 -3.95 3.97 -11.96
CA LEU A 82 -4.67 5.06 -12.65
C LEU A 82 -3.77 5.75 -13.68
N LEU A 83 -2.52 6.07 -13.33
CA LEU A 83 -1.57 6.67 -14.24
C LEU A 83 -1.30 5.76 -15.45
N ALA A 84 -1.15 4.45 -15.24
CA ALA A 84 -0.99 3.49 -16.32
C ALA A 84 -2.19 3.53 -17.30
N VAL A 85 -3.42 3.58 -16.79
CA VAL A 85 -4.64 3.75 -17.61
C VAL A 85 -4.59 5.07 -18.38
N VAL A 86 -4.26 6.18 -17.72
CA VAL A 86 -4.20 7.51 -18.38
C VAL A 86 -3.18 7.52 -19.52
N LEU A 87 -1.99 6.94 -19.32
CA LEU A 87 -0.95 6.88 -20.34
C LEU A 87 -1.35 5.99 -21.52
N VAL A 88 -1.90 4.81 -21.25
CA VAL A 88 -2.32 3.87 -22.29
C VAL A 88 -3.50 4.42 -23.11
N PHE A 89 -4.46 5.08 -22.45
CA PHE A 89 -5.67 5.61 -23.08
C PHE A 89 -5.61 7.12 -23.36
N TRP A 90 -4.41 7.71 -23.40
CA TRP A 90 -4.24 9.17 -23.51
C TRP A 90 -5.00 9.77 -24.69
N ARG A 91 -4.98 9.12 -25.85
CA ARG A 91 -5.67 9.61 -27.07
C ARG A 91 -7.19 9.60 -26.92
N GLN A 92 -7.76 8.57 -26.30
CA GLN A 92 -9.19 8.46 -26.04
C GLN A 92 -9.64 9.48 -25.00
N ILE A 93 -8.81 9.69 -23.97
CA ILE A 93 -9.05 10.70 -22.94
C ILE A 93 -9.03 12.09 -23.58
N GLU A 94 -8.03 12.40 -24.39
CA GLU A 94 -7.94 13.69 -25.12
C GLU A 94 -9.18 13.94 -26.00
N GLU A 95 -9.67 12.92 -26.71
CA GLU A 95 -10.89 13.02 -27.52
C GLU A 95 -12.12 13.38 -26.66
N VAL A 96 -12.27 12.72 -25.51
CA VAL A 96 -13.37 12.98 -24.57
C VAL A 96 -13.25 14.37 -23.96
N LEU A 97 -12.04 14.80 -23.59
CA LEU A 97 -11.81 16.13 -23.01
C LEU A 97 -12.09 17.27 -23.99
N ARG A 98 -11.80 17.08 -25.29
CA ARG A 98 -12.13 18.06 -26.33
C ARG A 98 -13.62 18.15 -26.65
N SER A 99 -14.36 17.06 -26.45
CA SER A 99 -15.80 17.01 -26.70
C SER A 99 -16.54 16.23 -25.60
N PRO A 100 -16.66 16.82 -24.39
CA PRO A 100 -17.24 16.13 -23.23
C PRO A 100 -18.74 15.82 -23.40
N LEU A 101 -19.44 16.59 -24.25
CA LEU A 101 -20.85 16.36 -24.59
C LEU A 101 -21.04 15.56 -25.90
N GLY A 102 -19.95 15.11 -26.50
CA GLY A 102 -19.96 14.18 -27.63
C GLY A 102 -20.50 12.81 -27.23
N ARG A 103 -20.68 11.91 -28.22
CA ARG A 103 -21.25 10.58 -27.99
C ARG A 103 -20.52 9.80 -26.89
N LYS A 104 -19.18 9.76 -26.92
CA LYS A 104 -18.35 9.05 -25.94
C LYS A 104 -18.38 9.72 -24.56
N GLY A 105 -18.26 11.05 -24.50
CA GLY A 105 -18.32 11.79 -23.25
C GLY A 105 -19.67 11.64 -22.54
N ARG A 106 -20.80 11.68 -23.28
CA ARG A 106 -22.12 11.39 -22.71
C ARG A 106 -22.24 9.98 -22.15
N LEU A 107 -21.69 8.97 -22.84
CA LEU A 107 -21.71 7.59 -22.34
C LEU A 107 -20.95 7.47 -21.02
N ILE A 108 -19.79 8.12 -20.91
CA ILE A 108 -19.01 8.15 -19.66
C ILE A 108 -19.81 8.86 -18.57
N LEU A 109 -20.36 10.06 -18.85
CA LEU A 109 -21.16 10.81 -17.88
C LEU A 109 -22.34 10.00 -17.35
N TRP A 110 -23.11 9.36 -18.23
CA TRP A 110 -24.24 8.52 -17.82
C TRP A 110 -23.79 7.28 -17.05
N GLY A 111 -22.61 6.75 -17.34
CA GLY A 111 -22.04 5.62 -16.60
C GLY A 111 -21.52 6.00 -15.20
N THR A 112 -20.96 7.19 -15.02
CA THR A 112 -20.31 7.60 -13.76
C THR A 112 -21.22 8.41 -12.85
N LEU A 113 -22.23 9.13 -13.38
CA LEU A 113 -23.15 9.96 -12.60
C LEU A 113 -23.85 9.18 -11.48
N PRO A 114 -24.49 8.02 -11.75
CA PRO A 114 -25.16 7.25 -10.70
C PRO A 114 -24.19 6.83 -9.59
N THR A 115 -23.00 6.36 -9.96
CA THR A 115 -21.97 5.92 -9.01
C THR A 115 -21.47 7.07 -8.14
N GLY A 116 -21.19 8.24 -8.72
CA GLY A 116 -20.75 9.41 -7.98
C GLY A 116 -21.83 9.98 -7.03
N LEU A 117 -23.08 10.01 -7.48
CA LEU A 117 -24.21 10.44 -6.64
C LEU A 117 -24.43 9.49 -5.46
N LEU A 118 -24.39 8.18 -5.71
CA LEU A 118 -24.49 7.18 -4.65
C LEU A 118 -23.34 7.31 -3.65
N GLY A 119 -22.11 7.51 -4.13
CA GLY A 119 -20.93 7.70 -3.28
C GLY A 119 -20.96 8.98 -2.43
N LEU A 120 -21.70 10.02 -2.82
CA LEU A 120 -21.90 11.23 -2.02
C LEU A 120 -23.02 11.10 -0.98
N LEU A 121 -23.93 10.14 -1.17
CA LEU A 121 -25.10 9.94 -0.30
C LEU A 121 -24.81 9.03 0.89
N ILE A 122 -23.83 8.13 0.73
CA ILE A 122 -23.40 7.15 1.75
C ILE A 122 -22.17 7.65 2.51
#